data_AF-A0A1G3AE47-F1
#
_entry.id   AF-A0A1G3AE47-F1
#
_cell.length_a   1.000
_cell.length_b   1.000
_cell.length_c   1.000
_cell.angle_alpha   90.00
_cell.angle_beta   90.00
_cell.angle_gamma   90.00
#
_symmetry.space_group_name_H-M   'P 1'
#
loop_
_entity.id
_entity.type
_entity.pdbx_description
1 polymer ?
#
loop_
_entity_poly.entity_id
_entity_poly.type
_entity_poly.pdbx_seq_one_letter_code
_entity_poly.pdbx_strand_id
1 'polypeptide(L)'
;MRAVTDAGHGAAFPWTPEKVHRGVALPADWAAEELAVASKPFECVDTGGFAGWSFFLPRRTVEKFGYFDEQFTLWYQDSQYHWRLARGGSRPMEVRSCLIHHFESRTILSMPQQFECHGWRAQDAKNWEQWTARWKEHADDMLYVP
;
A
#
# COMPACT_ATOMS: atom_id res chain seq x y z
N MET A 1 12.42 -23.84 8.46
CA MET A 1 10.95 -23.69 8.54
C MET A 1 10.36 -24.95 7.91
N ARG A 2 9.78 -25.86 8.70
CA ARG A 2 9.15 -27.07 8.18
C ARG A 2 7.82 -26.66 7.53
N ALA A 3 7.63 -27.04 6.27
CA ALA A 3 6.32 -26.98 5.64
C ALA A 3 5.40 -27.95 6.39
N VAL A 4 4.44 -27.39 7.13
CA VAL A 4 3.31 -28.15 7.65
C VAL A 4 2.39 -28.37 6.47
N THR A 5 2.40 -29.59 5.95
CA THR A 5 1.36 -30.10 5.07
C THR A 5 0.43 -30.94 5.94
N ASP A 6 -0.65 -30.31 6.41
CA ASP A 6 -1.85 -30.98 6.93
C ASP A 6 -3.01 -30.32 6.16
N ALA A 7 -3.67 -30.97 5.21
CA ALA A 7 -4.60 -32.08 5.39
C ALA A 7 -5.62 -31.76 6.50
N GLY A 8 -6.71 -31.06 6.17
CA GLY A 8 -7.80 -30.90 7.15
C GLY A 8 -8.90 -29.89 6.92
N HIS A 9 -8.82 -29.00 5.92
CA HIS A 9 -9.95 -28.11 5.58
C HIS A 9 -10.23 -28.14 4.09
N GLY A 10 -10.80 -29.27 3.64
CA GLY A 10 -11.39 -29.46 2.32
C GLY A 10 -12.70 -28.71 2.15
N ALA A 11 -12.69 -27.40 2.41
CA ALA A 11 -13.62 -26.49 1.78
C ALA A 11 -12.76 -25.60 0.88
N ALA A 12 -12.63 -25.99 -0.39
CA ALA A 12 -12.30 -25.02 -1.41
C ALA A 12 -13.29 -23.87 -1.21
N PHE A 13 -12.80 -22.71 -0.75
CA PHE A 13 -13.63 -21.53 -0.69
C PHE A 13 -14.17 -21.34 -2.10
N PRO A 14 -15.50 -21.35 -2.33
CA PRO A 14 -16.04 -21.33 -3.68
C PRO A 14 -15.87 -19.91 -4.23
N TRP A 15 -14.66 -19.59 -4.65
CA TRP A 15 -14.35 -18.41 -5.44
C TRP A 15 -14.74 -18.74 -6.87
N THR A 16 -16.05 -18.66 -7.14
CA THR A 16 -16.53 -18.57 -8.51
C THR A 16 -16.34 -17.11 -8.96
N PRO A 17 -15.67 -16.84 -10.09
CA PRO A 17 -15.48 -15.48 -10.63
C PRO A 17 -16.79 -14.67 -10.74
N GLU A 18 -17.93 -15.36 -10.79
CA GLU A 18 -19.27 -14.80 -10.90
C GLU A 18 -19.78 -14.10 -9.63
N LYS A 19 -19.19 -14.33 -8.45
CA LYS A 19 -19.55 -13.60 -7.21
C LYS A 19 -18.70 -12.35 -7.05
N VAL A 20 -18.91 -11.46 -8.01
CA VAL A 20 -18.42 -10.09 -8.02
C VAL A 20 -18.75 -9.40 -6.69
N HIS A 21 -17.73 -8.84 -6.04
CA HIS A 21 -17.89 -7.86 -4.98
C HIS A 21 -18.79 -6.70 -5.48
N ARG A 22 -20.08 -6.73 -5.11
CA ARG A 22 -21.02 -5.60 -5.15
C ARG A 22 -20.96 -4.74 -6.43
N GLY A 23 -21.18 -5.37 -7.59
CA GLY A 23 -21.56 -4.66 -8.83
C GLY A 23 -20.44 -3.98 -9.62
N VAL A 24 -19.17 -4.21 -9.31
CA VAL A 24 -18.06 -3.79 -10.19
C VAL A 24 -17.60 -5.01 -10.98
N ALA A 25 -17.97 -5.09 -12.26
CA ALA A 25 -17.46 -6.14 -13.12
C ALA A 25 -15.93 -6.10 -13.10
N LEU A 26 -15.29 -7.22 -12.76
CA LEU A 26 -13.84 -7.33 -12.87
C LEU A 26 -13.46 -7.20 -14.36
N PRO A 27 -12.41 -6.44 -14.70
CA PRO A 27 -11.90 -6.39 -16.06
C PRO A 27 -11.66 -7.80 -16.63
N ALA A 28 -12.03 -8.01 -17.90
CA ALA A 28 -12.01 -9.32 -18.55
C ALA A 28 -10.60 -9.93 -18.71
N ASP A 29 -9.56 -9.13 -18.51
CA ASP A 29 -8.14 -9.45 -18.65
C ASP A 29 -7.46 -9.86 -17.33
N TRP A 30 -8.15 -9.80 -16.18
CA TRP A 30 -7.56 -10.15 -14.88
C TRP A 30 -6.99 -11.55 -14.80
N ALA A 31 -7.70 -12.55 -15.34
CA ALA A 31 -7.19 -13.92 -15.36
C ALA A 31 -5.88 -14.03 -16.15
N ALA A 32 -5.69 -13.19 -17.18
CA ALA A 32 -4.44 -13.14 -17.93
C ALA A 32 -3.34 -12.41 -17.13
N GLU A 33 -3.66 -11.34 -16.40
CA GLU A 33 -2.71 -10.65 -15.51
C GLU A 33 -2.25 -11.52 -14.35
N GLU A 34 -3.18 -12.19 -13.67
CA GLU A 34 -2.87 -13.14 -12.58
C GLU A 34 -1.95 -14.25 -13.08
N LEU A 35 -2.27 -14.85 -14.24
CA LEU A 35 -1.43 -15.87 -14.85
C LEU A 35 -0.05 -15.32 -15.23
N ALA A 36 0.01 -14.11 -15.79
CA ALA A 36 1.26 -13.45 -16.13
C ALA A 36 2.13 -13.21 -14.89
N VAL A 37 1.55 -12.73 -13.78
CA VAL A 37 2.30 -12.49 -12.53
C VAL A 37 2.71 -13.80 -11.86
N ALA A 38 1.82 -14.80 -11.81
CA ALA A 38 2.12 -16.11 -11.21
C ALA A 38 3.22 -16.87 -11.96
N SER A 39 3.40 -16.58 -13.26
CA SER A 39 4.49 -17.16 -14.05
C SER A 39 5.85 -16.46 -13.85
N LYS A 40 5.89 -15.28 -13.24
CA LYS A 40 7.14 -14.54 -13.01
C LYS A 40 7.96 -15.21 -11.91
N PRO A 41 9.30 -15.29 -12.05
CA PRO A 41 10.16 -15.70 -10.95
C PRO A 41 10.02 -14.72 -9.79
N PHE A 42 10.30 -15.20 -8.59
CA PHE A 42 10.36 -14.33 -7.42
C PHE A 42 11.47 -13.29 -7.59
N GLU A 43 11.08 -12.02 -7.69
CA GLU A 43 11.96 -10.87 -7.83
C GLU A 43 11.49 -9.77 -6.86
N CYS A 44 12.45 -9.20 -6.13
CA CYS A 44 12.27 -8.00 -5.33
C CYS A 44 13.07 -6.86 -5.93
N VAL A 45 12.44 -5.70 -6.11
CA VAL A 45 13.08 -4.49 -6.65
C VAL A 45 12.92 -3.32 -5.69
N ASP A 46 13.98 -2.53 -5.54
CA ASP A 46 13.94 -1.26 -4.81
C ASP A 46 13.28 -0.21 -5.71
N THR A 47 12.14 0.32 -5.27
CA THR A 47 11.35 1.31 -6.00
C THR A 47 11.65 2.74 -5.55
N GLY A 48 12.51 2.95 -4.54
CA GLY A 48 12.79 4.28 -3.98
C GLY A 48 11.61 4.91 -3.23
N GLY A 49 10.49 4.19 -3.07
CA GLY A 49 9.25 4.66 -2.48
C GLY A 49 8.39 3.49 -1.99
N PHE A 50 7.41 3.75 -1.13
CA PHE A 50 6.43 2.75 -0.71
C PHE A 50 5.04 3.35 -0.64
N ALA A 51 4.07 2.56 -1.08
CA ALA A 51 2.66 2.85 -1.10
C ALA A 51 1.96 2.27 0.14
N GLY A 52 1.33 3.11 0.95
CA GLY A 52 0.70 2.74 2.23
C GLY A 52 -0.48 1.78 2.17
N TRP A 53 -1.03 1.51 0.99
CA TRP A 53 -2.30 0.79 0.84
C TRP A 53 -2.17 -0.72 0.80
N SER A 54 -1.03 -1.28 0.36
CA SER A 54 -0.89 -2.72 0.16
C SER A 54 0.55 -3.16 0.34
N PHE A 55 0.87 -3.58 1.56
CA PHE A 55 2.24 -3.94 1.94
C PHE A 55 2.25 -4.97 3.07
N PHE A 56 3.39 -5.65 3.19
CA PHE A 56 3.67 -6.57 4.29
C PHE A 56 4.93 -6.12 5.00
N LEU A 57 4.93 -6.27 6.32
CA LEU A 57 6.08 -5.95 7.15
C LEU A 57 6.23 -7.02 8.23
N PRO A 58 7.45 -7.48 8.54
CA PRO A 58 7.64 -8.40 9.64
C PRO A 58 7.46 -7.65 10.96
N ARG A 59 6.90 -8.32 11.99
CA ARG A 59 6.67 -7.72 13.31
C ARG A 59 7.89 -6.98 13.88
N ARG A 60 9.10 -7.53 13.68
CA ARG A 60 10.38 -6.91 14.07
C ARG A 60 10.60 -5.50 13.50
N THR A 61 10.02 -5.20 12.33
CA THR A 61 10.06 -3.86 11.73
C THR A 61 9.24 -2.89 12.56
N VAL A 62 8.04 -3.27 13.02
CA VAL A 62 7.24 -2.44 13.96
C VAL A 62 7.95 -2.28 15.29
N GLU A 63 8.54 -3.35 15.83
CA GLU A 63 9.24 -3.28 17.12
C GLU A 63 10.45 -2.36 17.06
N LYS A 64 11.15 -2.30 15.93
CA LYS A 64 12.30 -1.42 15.71
C LYS A 64 11.91 0.02 15.35
N PHE A 65 10.91 0.19 14.49
CA PHE A 65 10.57 1.46 13.86
C PHE A 65 9.19 1.99 14.25
N GLY A 66 8.52 1.41 15.24
CA GLY A 66 7.17 1.80 15.64
C GLY A 66 6.11 1.65 14.54
N TYR A 67 4.94 2.22 14.82
CA TYR A 67 3.81 2.33 13.89
C TYR A 67 3.89 3.62 13.05
N PHE A 68 2.89 3.82 12.19
CA PHE A 68 2.65 5.10 11.52
C PHE A 68 2.42 6.22 12.53
N ASP A 69 2.80 7.44 12.15
CA ASP A 69 2.55 8.64 12.94
C ASP A 69 1.09 9.08 12.75
N GLU A 70 0.30 8.92 13.80
CA GLU A 70 -1.14 9.21 13.82
C GLU A 70 -1.47 10.70 13.63
N GLN A 71 -0.47 11.59 13.66
CA GLN A 71 -0.66 13.01 13.35
C GLN A 71 -0.97 13.26 11.87
N PHE A 72 -0.54 12.35 10.98
CA PHE A 72 -0.91 12.36 9.57
C PHE A 72 -2.23 11.60 9.41
N THR A 73 -3.36 12.30 9.32
CA THR A 73 -4.68 11.65 9.23
C THR A 73 -5.06 11.21 7.81
N LEU A 74 -4.39 11.75 6.79
CA LEU A 74 -4.59 11.42 5.37
C LEU A 74 -3.33 11.75 4.58
N TRP A 75 -2.82 10.81 3.78
CA TRP A 75 -1.55 10.94 3.04
C TRP A 75 -0.32 11.14 3.93
N TYR A 76 0.88 10.96 3.36
CA TYR A 76 2.20 11.11 3.99
C TYR A 76 2.55 10.17 5.14
N GLN A 77 1.61 9.38 5.68
CA GLN A 77 1.94 8.33 6.66
C GLN A 77 2.97 7.35 6.09
N ASP A 78 2.77 6.95 4.84
CA ASP A 78 3.62 6.04 4.11
C ASP A 78 4.97 6.65 3.74
N SER A 79 4.99 7.88 3.22
CA SER A 79 6.21 8.64 2.98
C SER A 79 7.04 8.79 4.27
N GLN A 80 6.38 9.12 5.39
CA GLN A 80 7.04 9.23 6.68
C GLN A 80 7.65 7.93 7.15
N TYR A 81 6.90 6.84 7.01
CA TYR A 81 7.39 5.54 7.44
C TYR A 81 8.50 5.04 6.53
N HIS A 82 8.40 5.24 5.20
CA HIS A 82 9.48 4.98 4.24
C HIS A 82 10.78 5.60 4.72
N TRP A 83 10.75 6.89 5.02
CA TRP A 83 11.95 7.63 5.41
C TRP A 83 12.57 7.11 6.71
N ARG A 84 11.74 6.76 7.71
CA ARG A 84 12.21 6.15 8.96
C ARG A 84 12.86 4.80 8.73
N LEU A 85 12.29 3.97 7.86
CA LEU A 85 12.89 2.71 7.43
C LEU A 85 14.25 2.97 6.78
N ALA A 86 14.30 3.89 5.81
CA ALA A 86 15.49 4.19 5.03
C ALA A 86 16.66 4.65 5.91
N ARG A 87 16.41 5.57 6.86
CA ARG A 87 17.43 6.00 7.85
C ARG A 87 17.89 4.88 8.77
N GLY A 88 17.03 3.89 9.00
CA GLY A 88 17.33 2.68 9.75
C GLY A 88 18.09 1.60 8.99
N GLY A 89 18.47 1.87 7.74
CA GLY A 89 19.10 0.91 6.83
C GLY A 89 18.13 -0.15 6.30
N SER A 90 16.83 0.10 6.35
CA SER A 90 15.78 -0.78 5.82
C SER A 90 15.09 -0.11 4.64
N ARG A 91 14.95 -0.81 3.52
CA ARG A 91 14.28 -0.26 2.33
C ARG A 91 13.05 -1.08 1.98
N PRO A 92 11.92 -0.44 1.68
CA PRO A 92 10.78 -1.13 1.05
C PRO A 92 11.21 -1.73 -0.28
N MET A 93 10.65 -2.89 -0.61
CA MET A 93 10.89 -3.59 -1.87
C MET A 93 9.54 -3.95 -2.49
N GLU A 94 9.42 -3.78 -3.79
CA GLU A 94 8.29 -4.29 -4.57
C GLU A 94 8.55 -5.76 -4.93
N VAL A 95 7.56 -6.62 -4.69
CA VAL A 95 7.61 -8.04 -5.08
C VAL A 95 6.87 -8.20 -6.40
N ARG A 96 7.59 -8.32 -7.51
CA ARG A 96 7.01 -8.34 -8.88
C ARG A 96 6.21 -9.59 -9.24
N SER A 97 6.34 -10.63 -8.41
CA SER A 97 5.55 -11.86 -8.48
C SER A 97 4.31 -11.82 -7.56
N CYS A 98 4.02 -10.67 -6.95
CA CYS A 98 2.82 -10.44 -6.16
C CYS A 98 1.89 -9.47 -6.88
N LEU A 99 0.61 -9.80 -6.94
CA LEU A 99 -0.44 -8.95 -7.50
C LEU A 99 -1.46 -8.64 -6.40
N ILE A 100 -1.70 -7.35 -6.17
CA ILE A 100 -2.75 -6.88 -5.27
C ILE A 100 -3.56 -5.82 -6.01
N HIS A 101 -4.85 -6.06 -6.17
CA HIS A 101 -5.74 -5.07 -6.75
C HIS A 101 -6.24 -4.10 -5.67
N HIS A 102 -5.87 -2.83 -5.80
CA HIS A 102 -6.33 -1.76 -4.94
C HIS A 102 -7.37 -0.91 -5.70
N PHE A 103 -8.62 -0.93 -5.24
CA PHE A 103 -9.76 -0.30 -5.93
C PHE A 103 -10.05 1.13 -5.46
N GLU A 104 -8.97 1.87 -5.18
CA GLU A 104 -9.03 3.23 -4.62
C GLU A 104 -9.86 3.31 -3.31
N SER A 105 -9.97 4.51 -2.75
CA SER A 105 -10.81 4.73 -1.58
C SER A 105 -12.24 5.04 -2.01
N ARG A 106 -13.15 4.09 -1.85
CA ARG A 106 -14.60 4.33 -2.04
C ARG A 106 -15.11 5.46 -1.16
N THR A 107 -14.57 5.63 0.04
CA THR A 107 -14.91 6.76 0.91
C THR A 107 -14.59 8.09 0.24
N ILE A 108 -13.43 8.17 -0.42
CA ILE A 108 -13.03 9.35 -1.18
C ILE A 108 -13.95 9.53 -2.40
N LEU A 109 -14.12 8.50 -3.22
CA LEU A 109 -14.93 8.57 -4.45
C LEU A 109 -16.43 8.85 -4.23
N SER A 110 -16.96 8.52 -3.05
CA SER A 110 -18.38 8.71 -2.72
C SER A 110 -18.67 10.00 -1.96
N MET A 111 -17.66 10.81 -1.63
CA MET A 111 -17.90 12.08 -0.96
C MET A 111 -18.50 13.11 -1.93
N PRO A 112 -19.50 13.89 -1.49
CA PRO A 112 -20.02 15.00 -2.27
C PRO A 112 -18.91 16.03 -2.56
N GLN A 113 -18.88 16.58 -3.78
CA GLN A 113 -17.85 17.49 -4.28
C GLN A 113 -17.60 18.72 -3.35
N GLN A 114 -18.63 19.16 -2.63
CA GLN A 114 -18.54 20.22 -1.61
C GLN A 114 -17.66 19.88 -0.39
N PHE A 115 -17.31 18.60 -0.19
CA PHE A 115 -16.36 18.14 0.82
C PHE A 115 -14.94 17.95 0.26
N GLU A 116 -14.79 17.78 -1.06
CA GLU A 116 -13.48 17.65 -1.73
C GLU A 116 -12.63 18.92 -1.62
N CYS A 117 -13.27 20.10 -1.70
CA CYS A 117 -12.56 21.38 -1.73
C CYS A 117 -12.16 21.92 -0.35
N HIS A 118 -12.69 21.38 0.75
CA HIS A 118 -12.49 21.95 2.10
C HIS A 118 -11.86 20.98 3.10
N GLY A 119 -11.94 19.67 2.90
CA GLY A 119 -11.38 18.69 3.85
C GLY A 119 -9.96 18.26 3.51
N TRP A 120 -9.80 17.57 2.38
CA TRP A 120 -8.56 16.82 2.15
C TRP A 120 -7.44 17.67 1.58
N ARG A 121 -7.70 18.63 0.69
CA ARG A 121 -6.66 19.56 0.23
C ARG A 121 -6.09 20.39 1.38
N ALA A 122 -6.95 20.78 2.32
CA ALA A 122 -6.50 21.45 3.55
C ALA A 122 -5.69 20.49 4.45
N GLN A 123 -6.10 19.22 4.54
CA GLN A 123 -5.37 18.19 5.28
C GLN A 123 -4.03 17.82 4.62
N ASP A 124 -3.96 17.79 3.29
CA ASP A 124 -2.76 17.62 2.47
C ASP A 124 -1.80 18.78 2.72
N ALA A 125 -2.26 20.03 2.57
CA ALA A 125 -1.46 21.21 2.86
C ALA A 125 -0.94 21.22 4.31
N LYS A 126 -1.80 20.89 5.28
CA LYS A 126 -1.43 20.75 6.69
C LYS A 126 -0.40 19.64 6.91
N ASN A 127 -0.54 18.51 6.23
CA ASN A 127 0.39 17.39 6.35
C ASN A 127 1.71 17.68 5.65
N TRP A 128 1.67 18.39 4.52
CA TRP A 128 2.84 18.93 3.83
C TRP A 128 3.61 19.92 4.70
N GLU A 129 2.93 20.85 5.37
CA GLU A 129 3.56 21.78 6.31
C GLU A 129 4.21 21.03 7.48
N GLN A 130 3.52 20.06 8.09
CA GLN A 130 4.10 19.23 9.15
C GLN A 130 5.30 18.40 8.66
N TRP A 131 5.17 17.81 7.48
CA TRP A 131 6.21 17.02 6.83
C TRP A 131 7.44 17.88 6.60
N THR A 132 7.29 19.01 5.92
CA THR A 132 8.39 19.92 5.60
C THR A 132 8.97 20.56 6.86
N ALA A 133 8.18 20.95 7.86
CA ALA A 133 8.72 21.53 9.09
C ALA A 133 9.62 20.55 9.86
N ARG A 134 9.33 19.24 9.81
CA ARG A 134 10.12 18.22 10.50
C ARG A 134 11.25 17.65 9.65
N TRP A 135 11.05 17.57 8.34
CA TRP A 135 11.87 16.76 7.44
C TRP A 135 12.35 17.51 6.18
N LYS A 136 12.31 18.85 6.19
CA LYS A 136 12.69 19.73 5.06
C LYS A 136 14.01 19.37 4.40
N GLU A 137 15.00 18.99 5.20
CA GLU A 137 16.36 18.67 4.75
C GLU A 137 16.43 17.40 3.90
N HIS A 138 15.33 16.65 3.80
CA HIS A 138 15.24 15.37 3.12
C HIS A 138 14.10 15.32 2.09
N ALA A 139 13.50 16.47 1.77
CA ALA A 139 12.43 16.55 0.78
C ALA A 139 12.92 16.14 -0.62
N ASP A 140 14.19 16.43 -0.93
CA ASP A 140 14.81 16.13 -2.24
C ASP A 140 15.22 14.66 -2.39
N ASP A 141 15.34 13.91 -1.28
CA ASP A 141 15.71 12.49 -1.26
C ASP A 141 14.52 11.56 -1.55
N MET A 142 13.31 12.11 -1.64
CA MET A 142 12.06 11.36 -1.76
C MET A 142 11.43 11.66 -3.11
N LEU A 143 11.32 10.64 -3.97
CA LEU A 143 10.53 10.70 -5.20
C LEU A 143 9.04 10.77 -4.83
N TYR A 144 8.57 11.95 -4.47
CA TYR A 144 7.13 12.23 -4.46
C TYR A 144 6.70 12.33 -5.93
N VAL A 145 6.21 11.22 -6.47
CA VAL A 145 5.51 11.23 -7.76
C VAL A 145 4.03 11.47 -7.42
N PRO A 146 3.48 12.65 -7.74
CA PRO A 146 2.08 12.99 -7.44
C PRO A 146 1.08 12.06 -8.14
#